data_AF-A0A920MH09-F1
#
_entry.id   AF-A0A920MH09-F1
#
_cell.length_a   1.000
_cell.length_b   1.000
_cell.length_c   1.000
_cell.angle_alpha   90.00
_cell.angle_beta   90.00
_cell.angle_gamma   90.00
#
_symmetry.space_group_name_H-M   'P 1'
#
loop_
_entity.id
_entity.type
_entity.pdbx_description
1 polymer ?
#
loop_
_entity_poly.entity_id
_entity_poly.type
_entity_poly.pdbx_seq_one_letter_code
_entity_poly.pdbx_strand_id
1 'polypeptide(L)'
;MKNGHKSKNSLYSPTFERDNCGFGLIANMDDKPSSWVINTSIEALNRLKHRGAVSDDGKSSDGCGLLIKKPDDFFNHCAQELGIKLSNNYAFGTVFLPKNKSKHKKIKETFFFQIKKSGLNVLGWRHVPIDKSVCGKDALASLPDIQQIIITGSDALHENEFEKKLYVARLHIEKILNEPDLYICSMSSKVISYKGLIVSENIQKFYPDLTHREMKTSLCVFHQRFSTNTLPQWKLAQPFRHLAHNGEINTIQGNRHWYMARRSKLDISDLPELKKLHPVVSMEDSDSYSLDNMLEYLLAGDMGIFRAMRTLIPPAWQNNNQIDTKLKACFEYHSMHMEPWDGPAGIVLTDGRYAACALDRNGLRPARYVISKDRHITLASEVGVYDYDDSEIIEKGRLAPGDMLAVDTLNGEVLLSDDINKILKDRHPYDEWLNKNSINLTSYDENEEIPLSFNSSDLTTYKKFYGVTLEEEKDVILPLANLALEATGSMGDDTPMPVLSKQSRSLYDYFRQQFAQVTNPPIDSLRETSVMSLETCLGVERNLFEESSLHAGRLVLSSPVSIQTSL
;
A
#
# COMPACT_ATOMS: atom_id res chain seq x y z
N MET A 1 19.36 -8.66 30.28
CA MET A 1 20.41 -8.73 29.23
C MET A 1 20.34 -7.45 28.43
N LYS A 2 21.40 -6.64 28.53
CA LYS A 2 21.54 -5.33 27.87
C LYS A 2 22.30 -5.53 26.55
N ASN A 3 21.68 -5.16 25.44
CA ASN A 3 22.27 -4.62 24.20
C ASN A 3 21.25 -4.74 23.06
N GLY A 4 20.43 -3.71 22.86
CA GLY A 4 19.48 -3.56 21.76
C GLY A 4 20.13 -3.09 20.46
N HIS A 5 21.28 -3.66 20.09
CA HIS A 5 21.87 -3.47 18.78
C HIS A 5 21.71 -4.75 17.96
N LYS A 6 20.81 -4.66 16.96
CA LYS A 6 20.66 -5.65 15.88
C LYS A 6 22.04 -5.92 15.28
N SER A 7 22.61 -7.10 15.54
CA SER A 7 23.68 -7.63 14.70
C SER A 7 23.04 -8.14 13.41
N LYS A 8 23.73 -8.01 12.28
CA LYS A 8 23.43 -8.69 11.01
C LYS A 8 23.45 -10.24 11.11
N ASN A 9 23.47 -10.81 12.33
CA ASN A 9 23.60 -12.24 12.62
C ASN A 9 22.33 -12.84 13.25
N SER A 10 21.16 -12.19 13.16
CA SER A 10 19.88 -12.80 13.53
C SER A 10 19.25 -13.47 12.30
N LEU A 11 18.62 -14.63 12.47
CA LEU A 11 17.87 -15.31 11.39
C LEU A 11 16.58 -14.56 11.00
N TYR A 12 16.18 -13.54 11.78
CA TYR A 12 15.00 -12.72 11.52
C TYR A 12 15.33 -11.56 10.57
N SER A 13 14.53 -11.41 9.51
CA SER A 13 14.54 -10.24 8.62
C SER A 13 13.27 -9.41 8.83
N PRO A 14 13.35 -8.07 8.97
CA PRO A 14 12.18 -7.19 8.99
C PRO A 14 11.29 -7.31 7.75
N THR A 15 11.85 -7.80 6.63
CA THR A 15 11.09 -8.08 5.40
C THR A 15 10.07 -9.21 5.53
N PHE A 16 10.02 -9.92 6.67
CA PHE A 16 9.01 -10.93 6.97
C PHE A 16 7.79 -10.37 7.71
N GLU A 17 7.71 -9.05 7.93
CA GLU A 17 6.56 -8.42 8.58
C GLU A 17 5.30 -8.52 7.70
N ARG A 18 4.21 -9.05 8.28
CA ARG A 18 2.90 -9.29 7.67
C ARG A 18 1.78 -8.96 8.67
N ASP A 19 0.64 -8.48 8.17
CA ASP A 19 -0.45 -7.94 8.99
C ASP A 19 -1.84 -8.54 8.66
N ASN A 20 -2.66 -8.81 9.68
CA ASN A 20 -4.00 -9.42 9.54
C ASN A 20 -5.06 -8.71 10.43
N CYS A 21 -5.70 -7.66 9.93
CA CYS A 21 -6.24 -6.60 10.79
C CYS A 21 -7.77 -6.41 10.77
N GLY A 22 -8.25 -5.48 11.59
CA GLY A 22 -9.55 -4.81 11.42
C GLY A 22 -9.34 -3.38 10.92
N PHE A 23 -10.18 -2.91 9.99
CA PHE A 23 -10.08 -1.57 9.44
C PHE A 23 -11.46 -0.96 9.20
N GLY A 24 -11.49 0.36 9.07
CA GLY A 24 -12.65 1.06 8.56
C GLY A 24 -12.44 2.57 8.40
N LEU A 25 -13.50 3.21 7.96
CA LEU A 25 -13.60 4.63 7.65
C LEU A 25 -15.03 5.09 7.96
N ILE A 26 -15.16 6.19 8.70
CA ILE A 26 -16.42 6.91 8.86
C ILE A 26 -16.27 8.30 8.27
N ALA A 27 -17.24 8.73 7.46
CA ALA A 27 -17.27 10.08 6.92
C ALA A 27 -18.67 10.67 6.91
N ASN A 28 -18.78 11.97 7.18
CA ASN A 28 -19.94 12.77 6.83
C ASN A 28 -19.81 13.20 5.36
N MET A 29 -20.78 12.84 4.54
CA MET A 29 -20.72 13.09 3.10
C MET A 29 -20.70 14.58 2.75
N ASP A 30 -21.26 15.45 3.59
CA ASP A 30 -21.31 16.90 3.35
C ASP A 30 -20.15 17.67 4.02
N ASP A 31 -19.10 16.96 4.42
CA ASP A 31 -17.93 17.50 5.11
C ASP A 31 -18.20 18.21 6.44
N LYS A 32 -19.35 17.93 7.09
CA LYS A 32 -19.72 18.57 8.36
C LYS A 32 -18.97 17.95 9.53
N PRO A 33 -18.06 18.68 10.21
CA PRO A 33 -17.28 18.10 11.30
C PRO A 33 -18.12 17.85 12.55
N SER A 34 -17.95 16.68 13.17
CA SER A 34 -18.60 16.36 14.43
C SER A 34 -17.68 15.53 15.35
N SER A 35 -17.95 15.58 16.66
CA SER A 35 -17.32 14.65 17.61
C SER A 35 -17.90 13.24 17.49
N TRP A 36 -19.11 13.12 16.91
CA TRP A 36 -19.73 11.83 16.64
C TRP A 36 -18.83 10.97 15.73
N VAL A 37 -18.31 11.51 14.63
CA VAL A 37 -17.41 10.76 13.72
C VAL A 37 -16.22 10.16 14.49
N ILE A 38 -15.61 10.91 15.41
CA ILE A 38 -14.46 10.44 16.19
C ILE A 38 -14.89 9.38 17.20
N ASN A 39 -15.92 9.66 18.00
CA ASN A 39 -16.41 8.74 19.03
C ASN A 39 -16.89 7.41 18.43
N THR A 40 -17.66 7.49 17.34
CA THR A 40 -18.16 6.33 16.60
C THR A 40 -17.03 5.54 15.96
N SER A 41 -16.00 6.21 15.41
CA SER A 41 -14.84 5.51 14.84
C SER A 41 -14.04 4.76 15.91
N ILE A 42 -13.94 5.32 17.12
CA ILE A 42 -13.28 4.68 18.25
C ILE A 42 -14.11 3.51 18.77
N GLU A 43 -15.43 3.65 18.84
CA GLU A 43 -16.34 2.54 19.17
C GLU A 43 -16.21 1.40 18.15
N ALA A 44 -16.22 1.72 16.85
CA ALA A 44 -16.00 0.77 15.77
C ALA A 44 -14.65 0.07 15.89
N LEU A 45 -13.58 0.82 16.18
CA LEU A 45 -12.25 0.28 16.41
C LEU A 45 -12.22 -0.69 17.63
N ASN A 46 -12.96 -0.39 18.69
CA ASN A 46 -13.08 -1.27 19.87
C ASN A 46 -13.79 -2.57 19.53
N ARG A 47 -14.84 -2.51 18.70
CA ARG A 47 -15.57 -3.71 18.25
C ARG A 47 -14.75 -4.59 17.31
N LEU A 48 -13.65 -4.10 16.74
CA LEU A 48 -12.71 -4.86 15.92
C LEU A 48 -11.56 -5.47 16.73
N LYS A 49 -11.59 -5.39 18.06
CA LYS A 49 -10.52 -5.92 18.95
C LYS A 49 -10.29 -7.43 18.77
N HIS A 50 -11.31 -8.22 18.43
CA HIS A 50 -11.16 -9.65 18.14
C HIS A 50 -10.32 -9.94 16.89
N ARG A 51 -10.06 -8.92 16.07
CA ARG A 51 -9.13 -8.98 14.93
C ARG A 51 -7.73 -8.46 15.26
N GLY A 52 -7.45 -8.10 16.51
CA GLY A 52 -6.14 -7.67 16.99
C GLY A 52 -5.53 -8.70 17.95
N ALA A 53 -4.21 -8.69 18.06
CA ALA A 53 -3.52 -9.43 19.10
C ALA A 53 -3.39 -8.55 20.36
N VAL A 54 -3.58 -9.18 21.52
CA VAL A 54 -3.31 -8.58 22.83
C VAL A 54 -2.37 -9.53 23.56
N SER A 55 -1.28 -9.00 24.11
CA SER A 55 -0.33 -9.78 24.88
C SER A 55 -0.93 -10.28 26.20
N ASP A 56 -0.21 -11.17 26.87
CA ASP A 56 -0.57 -11.73 28.18
C ASP A 56 -0.77 -10.67 29.28
N ASP A 57 -0.11 -9.51 29.17
CA ASP A 57 -0.28 -8.37 30.08
C ASP A 57 -1.63 -7.62 29.92
N GLY A 58 -2.44 -7.98 28.93
CA GLY A 58 -3.76 -7.38 28.66
C GLY A 58 -3.72 -5.92 28.19
N LYS A 59 -2.54 -5.34 28.00
CA LYS A 59 -2.33 -3.92 27.66
C LYS A 59 -1.47 -3.71 26.42
N SER A 60 -0.53 -4.60 26.16
CA SER A 60 0.32 -4.57 24.98
C SER A 60 -0.46 -5.11 23.79
N SER A 61 -0.35 -4.42 22.66
CA SER A 61 -1.01 -4.75 21.39
C SER A 61 -0.08 -4.37 20.24
N ASP A 62 -0.30 -4.98 19.07
CA ASP A 62 0.47 -4.72 17.85
C ASP A 62 0.22 -3.32 17.25
N GLY A 63 -0.79 -2.64 17.77
CA GLY A 63 -1.02 -1.21 17.58
C GLY A 63 -2.37 -0.89 16.97
N CYS A 64 -2.87 0.30 17.29
CA CYS A 64 -4.08 0.85 16.71
C CYS A 64 -3.89 2.34 16.43
N GLY A 65 -4.79 2.92 15.65
CA GLY A 65 -4.72 4.32 15.34
C GLY A 65 -5.89 4.86 14.54
N LEU A 66 -5.89 6.19 14.45
CA LEU A 66 -6.82 7.01 13.69
C LEU A 66 -6.01 7.93 12.77
N LEU A 67 -6.51 8.13 11.55
CA LEU A 67 -6.12 9.20 10.66
C LEU A 67 -7.36 10.03 10.41
N ILE A 68 -7.37 11.26 10.92
CA ILE A 68 -8.54 12.13 10.88
C ILE A 68 -8.27 13.30 9.95
N LYS A 69 -9.32 13.77 9.26
CA LYS A 69 -9.28 15.06 8.58
C LYS A 69 -9.03 16.17 9.62
N LYS A 70 -8.23 17.15 9.23
CA LYS A 70 -7.72 18.22 10.11
C LYS A 70 -8.85 18.83 10.97
N PRO A 71 -8.74 18.80 12.31
CA PRO A 71 -9.70 19.43 13.21
C PRO A 71 -9.32 20.92 13.42
N ASP A 72 -9.73 21.78 12.49
CA ASP A 72 -9.35 23.21 12.49
C ASP A 72 -9.63 23.92 13.82
N ASP A 73 -10.81 23.74 14.41
CA ASP A 73 -11.19 24.36 15.69
C ASP A 73 -10.20 23.99 16.81
N PHE A 74 -9.90 22.69 16.95
CA PHE A 74 -8.96 22.20 17.95
C PHE A 74 -7.54 22.71 17.73
N PHE A 75 -7.08 22.79 16.48
CA PHE A 75 -5.75 23.29 16.17
C PHE A 75 -5.62 24.80 16.41
N ASN A 76 -6.67 25.57 16.14
CA ASN A 76 -6.71 26.99 16.50
C ASN A 76 -6.61 27.18 18.01
N HIS A 77 -7.34 26.40 18.79
CA HIS A 77 -7.24 26.41 20.25
C HIS A 77 -5.83 26.06 20.75
N CYS A 78 -5.25 24.96 20.25
CA CYS A 78 -3.89 24.56 20.59
C CYS A 78 -2.86 25.65 20.24
N ALA A 79 -3.03 26.35 19.12
CA ALA A 79 -2.15 27.44 18.73
C ALA A 79 -2.31 28.66 19.65
N GLN A 80 -3.54 28.99 20.05
CA GLN A 80 -3.81 30.08 21.00
C GLN A 80 -3.16 29.82 22.37
N GLU A 81 -3.24 28.59 22.89
CA GLU A 81 -2.57 28.22 24.15
C GLU A 81 -1.05 28.40 24.08
N LEU A 82 -0.46 28.23 22.90
CA LEU A 82 0.98 28.41 22.65
C LEU A 82 1.36 29.86 22.30
N GLY A 83 0.40 30.78 22.22
CA GLY A 83 0.64 32.15 21.76
C GLY A 83 1.03 32.24 20.28
N ILE A 84 0.65 31.26 19.48
CA ILE A 84 0.96 31.16 18.05
C ILE A 84 -0.26 31.63 17.23
N LYS A 85 -0.01 32.52 16.27
CA LYS A 85 -1.01 32.91 15.26
C LYS A 85 -0.84 32.03 14.02
N LEU A 86 -1.87 31.27 13.67
CA LEU A 86 -1.90 30.47 12.45
C LEU A 86 -2.25 31.36 11.24
N SER A 87 -1.69 31.01 10.08
CA SER A 87 -2.11 31.55 8.77
C SER A 87 -3.20 30.65 8.17
N ASN A 88 -3.68 30.94 6.96
CA ASN A 88 -4.63 30.05 6.28
C ASN A 88 -3.95 28.74 5.88
N ASN A 89 -2.71 28.83 5.38
CA ASN A 89 -1.90 27.67 5.02
C ASN A 89 -1.06 27.21 6.22
N TYR A 90 -1.60 26.28 7.00
CA TYR A 90 -0.89 25.69 8.14
C TYR A 90 -1.08 24.18 8.22
N ALA A 91 -0.10 23.52 8.83
CA ALA A 91 -0.09 22.09 9.04
C ALA A 91 0.41 21.77 10.45
N PHE A 92 -0.19 20.75 11.06
CA PHE A 92 0.37 20.08 12.22
C PHE A 92 0.96 18.74 11.73
N GLY A 93 2.17 18.43 12.16
CA GLY A 93 2.78 17.13 11.87
C GLY A 93 3.04 16.33 13.13
N THR A 94 2.44 15.15 13.27
CA THR A 94 2.74 14.23 14.39
C THR A 94 4.08 13.55 14.16
N VAL A 95 5.03 13.77 15.07
CA VAL A 95 6.38 13.23 15.03
C VAL A 95 6.66 12.41 16.29
N PHE A 96 7.11 11.18 16.10
CA PHE A 96 7.71 10.34 17.13
C PHE A 96 9.20 10.65 17.18
N LEU A 97 9.61 11.42 18.20
CA LEU A 97 11.02 11.69 18.45
C LEU A 97 11.63 10.56 19.28
N PRO A 98 12.95 10.31 19.15
CA PRO A 98 13.62 9.31 19.96
C PRO A 98 13.40 9.54 21.46
N LYS A 99 13.24 8.47 22.23
CA LYS A 99 13.10 8.54 23.70
C LYS A 99 14.28 9.29 24.37
N ASN A 100 15.47 9.19 23.79
CA ASN A 100 16.64 9.92 24.23
C ASN A 100 16.61 11.39 23.78
N LYS A 101 16.39 12.29 24.75
CA LYS A 101 16.29 13.74 24.51
C LYS A 101 17.58 14.40 24.03
N SER A 102 18.76 13.77 24.17
CA SER A 102 20.03 14.38 23.75
C SER A 102 20.09 14.69 22.26
N LYS A 103 19.37 13.92 21.43
CA LYS A 103 19.30 14.11 19.98
C LYS A 103 18.25 15.14 19.54
N HIS A 104 17.31 15.52 20.42
CA HIS A 104 16.16 16.35 20.05
C HIS A 104 16.55 17.69 19.46
N LYS A 105 17.57 18.35 20.02
CA LYS A 105 18.02 19.65 19.52
C LYS A 105 18.44 19.56 18.04
N LYS A 106 19.33 18.62 17.71
CA LYS A 106 19.81 18.41 16.33
C LYS A 106 18.67 18.01 15.39
N ILE A 107 17.75 17.15 15.85
CA ILE A 107 16.59 16.74 15.06
C ILE A 107 15.72 17.96 14.75
N LYS A 108 15.30 18.73 15.77
CA LYS A 108 14.46 19.92 15.60
C LYS A 108 15.12 21.01 14.74
N GLU A 109 16.43 21.21 14.88
CA GLU A 109 17.21 22.11 14.01
C GLU A 109 17.18 21.65 12.54
N THR A 110 17.26 20.34 12.30
CA THR A 110 17.15 19.77 10.95
C THR A 110 15.76 19.97 10.36
N PHE A 111 14.70 19.73 11.15
CA PHE A 111 13.33 20.06 10.75
C PHE A 111 13.20 21.53 10.37
N PHE A 112 13.63 22.44 11.25
CA PHE A 112 13.60 23.88 10.99
C PHE A 112 14.30 24.24 9.68
N PHE A 113 15.52 23.73 9.47
CA PHE A 113 16.29 24.06 8.28
C PHE A 113 15.67 23.50 6.98
N GLN A 114 15.22 22.24 6.95
CA GLN A 114 14.65 21.64 5.74
C GLN A 114 13.27 22.21 5.38
N ILE A 115 12.44 22.50 6.39
CA ILE A 115 11.14 23.16 6.19
C ILE A 115 11.36 24.58 5.64
N LYS A 116 12.32 25.32 6.21
CA LYS A 116 12.70 26.64 5.71
C LYS A 116 13.26 26.62 4.29
N LYS A 117 14.09 25.62 3.98
CA LYS A 117 14.64 25.41 2.63
C LYS A 117 13.53 25.13 1.60
N SER A 118 12.44 24.51 2.01
CA SER A 118 11.26 24.24 1.18
C SER A 118 10.33 25.46 1.04
N GLY A 119 10.72 26.63 1.59
CA GLY A 119 9.95 27.87 1.52
C GLY A 119 8.80 27.96 2.53
N LEU A 120 8.83 27.13 3.59
CA LEU A 120 7.84 27.11 4.66
C LEU A 120 8.47 27.59 5.98
N ASN A 121 7.68 27.84 7.02
CA ASN A 121 8.18 28.25 8.33
C ASN A 121 7.69 27.33 9.44
N VAL A 122 8.54 27.08 10.44
CA VAL A 122 8.15 26.40 11.69
C VAL A 122 7.73 27.45 12.70
N LEU A 123 6.49 27.38 13.17
CA LEU A 123 5.95 28.27 14.20
C LEU A 123 6.27 27.78 15.62
N GLY A 124 6.36 26.47 15.81
CA GLY A 124 6.63 25.90 17.12
C GLY A 124 6.48 24.39 17.17
N TRP A 125 6.61 23.87 18.38
CA TRP A 125 6.39 22.46 18.71
C TRP A 125 5.42 22.38 19.88
N ARG A 126 4.42 21.51 19.75
CA ARG A 126 3.46 21.16 20.79
C ARG A 126 3.80 19.78 21.33
N HIS A 127 3.93 19.64 22.65
CA HIS A 127 3.94 18.31 23.26
C HIS A 127 2.52 17.74 23.22
N VAL A 128 2.36 16.53 22.67
CA VAL A 128 1.05 15.88 22.66
C VAL A 128 0.81 15.32 24.06
N PRO A 129 -0.29 15.71 24.75
CA PRO A 129 -0.61 15.13 26.05
C PRO A 129 -0.85 13.64 25.88
N ILE A 130 -0.23 12.82 26.75
CA ILE A 130 -0.41 11.37 26.75
C ILE A 130 -0.57 10.82 28.16
N ASP A 131 -1.45 9.83 28.33
CA ASP A 131 -1.52 9.04 29.56
C ASP A 131 -0.78 7.71 29.39
N LYS A 132 0.35 7.56 30.08
CA LYS A 132 1.18 6.35 30.01
C LYS A 132 0.64 5.19 30.85
N SER A 133 -0.36 5.43 31.71
CA SER A 133 -0.91 4.42 32.63
C SER A 133 -1.56 3.23 31.92
N VAL A 134 -2.05 3.47 30.70
CA VAL A 134 -2.72 2.47 29.84
C VAL A 134 -1.76 1.68 28.95
N CYS A 135 -0.49 2.07 28.86
CA CYS A 135 0.49 1.37 28.05
C CYS A 135 0.94 0.07 28.74
N GLY A 136 1.06 -1.00 27.94
CA GLY A 136 1.72 -2.23 28.36
C GLY A 136 3.24 -2.07 28.45
N LYS A 137 3.91 -3.11 28.95
CA LYS A 137 5.37 -3.04 29.26
C LYS A 137 6.21 -2.76 28.01
N ASP A 138 5.91 -3.42 26.90
CA ASP A 138 6.67 -3.30 25.66
C ASP A 138 6.44 -1.95 24.98
N ALA A 139 5.20 -1.46 25.02
CA ALA A 139 4.84 -0.13 24.57
C ALA A 139 5.61 0.95 25.36
N LEU A 140 5.68 0.85 26.69
CA LEU A 140 6.42 1.80 27.55
C LEU A 140 7.95 1.74 27.33
N ALA A 141 8.48 0.55 27.07
CA ALA A 141 9.91 0.36 26.82
C ALA A 141 10.35 1.17 25.58
N SER A 142 9.54 1.12 24.52
CA SER A 142 9.79 1.72 23.21
C SER A 142 9.08 3.08 22.98
N LEU A 143 8.30 3.58 23.96
CA LEU A 143 7.49 4.80 23.84
C LEU A 143 8.34 6.00 23.36
N PRO A 144 8.04 6.57 22.17
CA PRO A 144 8.71 7.76 21.68
C PRO A 144 8.26 9.02 22.45
N ASP A 145 8.99 10.12 22.28
CA ASP A 145 8.50 11.44 22.67
C ASP A 145 7.60 11.98 21.54
N ILE A 146 6.30 11.98 21.79
CA ILE A 146 5.28 12.31 20.79
C ILE A 146 5.07 13.83 20.81
N GLN A 147 5.40 14.48 19.69
CA GLN A 147 5.25 15.93 19.54
C GLN A 147 4.60 16.27 18.20
N GLN A 148 3.93 17.42 18.16
CA GLN A 148 3.39 18.00 16.94
C GLN A 148 4.23 19.22 16.54
N ILE A 149 4.76 19.22 15.32
CA ILE A 149 5.37 20.41 14.73
C ILE A 149 4.29 21.26 14.08
N ILE A 150 4.35 22.57 14.26
CA ILE A 150 3.41 23.53 13.65
C ILE A 150 4.14 24.25 12.52
N ILE A 151 3.62 24.11 11.30
CA ILE A 151 4.23 24.61 10.06
C ILE A 151 3.25 25.57 9.38
N THR A 152 3.77 26.64 8.78
CA THR A 152 2.99 27.60 8.02
C THR A 152 3.62 27.90 6.66
N GLY A 153 2.78 28.17 5.67
CA GLY A 153 3.15 28.69 4.36
C GLY A 153 2.55 30.08 4.12
N SER A 154 2.98 30.71 3.02
CA SER A 154 2.35 31.95 2.53
C SER A 154 0.87 31.72 2.22
N ASP A 155 -0.01 32.67 2.55
CA ASP A 155 -1.44 32.59 2.21
C ASP A 155 -1.68 32.64 0.69
N ALA A 156 -0.71 33.11 -0.10
CA ALA A 156 -0.77 33.09 -1.56
C ALA A 156 -0.43 31.72 -2.17
N LEU A 157 0.05 30.77 -1.36
CA LEU A 157 0.42 29.44 -1.83
C LEU A 157 -0.85 28.60 -2.06
N HIS A 158 -0.93 27.92 -3.19
CA HIS A 158 -2.02 26.95 -3.41
C HIS A 158 -1.87 25.77 -2.44
N GLU A 159 -2.99 25.25 -1.93
CA GLU A 159 -3.00 24.16 -0.96
C GLU A 159 -2.22 22.92 -1.46
N ASN A 160 -2.37 22.56 -2.73
CA ASN A 160 -1.64 21.43 -3.33
C ASN A 160 -0.11 21.66 -3.33
N GLU A 161 0.34 22.89 -3.61
CA GLU A 161 1.77 23.23 -3.53
C GLU A 161 2.27 23.21 -2.09
N PHE A 162 1.43 23.59 -1.12
CA PHE A 162 1.76 23.49 0.30
C PHE A 162 1.97 22.03 0.72
N GLU A 163 1.06 21.13 0.32
CA GLU A 163 1.19 19.68 0.56
C GLU A 163 2.47 19.12 -0.08
N LYS A 164 2.75 19.44 -1.35
CA LYS A 164 3.97 18.98 -2.04
C LYS A 164 5.24 19.45 -1.32
N LYS A 165 5.28 20.69 -0.83
CA LYS A 165 6.42 21.21 -0.06
C LYS A 165 6.59 20.53 1.29
N LEU A 166 5.49 20.21 1.97
CA LEU A 166 5.52 19.41 3.20
C LEU A 166 6.08 18.01 2.91
N TYR A 167 5.60 17.34 1.86
CA TYR A 167 6.09 16.03 1.43
C TYR A 167 7.60 16.02 1.17
N VAL A 168 8.09 16.96 0.35
CA VAL A 168 9.52 17.08 0.04
C VAL A 168 10.36 17.37 1.28
N ALA A 169 9.89 18.29 2.14
CA ALA A 169 10.58 18.59 3.39
C ALA A 169 10.69 17.34 4.28
N ARG A 170 9.62 16.54 4.37
CA ARG A 170 9.57 15.30 5.16
C ARG A 170 10.62 14.31 4.68
N LEU A 171 10.67 14.05 3.38
CA LEU A 171 11.64 13.13 2.77
C LEU A 171 13.08 13.59 3.01
N HIS A 172 13.37 14.89 2.86
CA HIS A 172 14.68 15.43 3.18
C HIS A 172 15.07 15.20 4.64
N ILE A 173 14.16 15.45 5.57
CA ILE A 173 14.38 15.27 7.01
C ILE A 173 14.67 13.80 7.33
N GLU A 174 13.83 12.89 6.84
CA GLU A 174 13.98 11.44 7.05
C GLU A 174 15.33 10.94 6.55
N LYS A 175 15.74 11.36 5.35
CA LYS A 175 17.03 10.94 4.76
C LYS A 175 18.26 11.52 5.45
N ILE A 176 18.20 12.79 5.85
CA ILE A 176 19.35 13.47 6.47
C ILE A 176 19.58 12.95 7.88
N LEU A 177 18.51 12.71 8.62
CA LEU A 177 18.61 12.21 9.98
C LEU A 177 18.90 10.72 10.00
N ASN A 178 18.20 9.92 9.18
CA ASN A 178 18.30 8.46 9.14
C ASN A 178 18.35 7.85 10.57
N GLU A 179 17.52 8.39 11.47
CA GLU A 179 17.48 8.03 12.88
C GLU A 179 16.43 6.92 13.08
N PRO A 180 16.80 5.71 13.53
CA PRO A 180 15.87 4.56 13.59
C PRO A 180 14.61 4.78 14.44
N ASP A 181 14.74 5.57 15.51
CA ASP A 181 13.65 5.86 16.46
C ASP A 181 12.91 7.17 16.12
N LEU A 182 13.25 7.82 15.00
CA LEU A 182 12.53 8.98 14.49
C LEU A 182 11.50 8.53 13.46
N TYR A 183 10.25 8.95 13.63
CA TYR A 183 9.21 8.65 12.66
C TYR A 183 8.21 9.80 12.52
N ILE A 184 7.93 10.20 11.28
CA ILE A 184 6.95 11.25 10.97
C ILE A 184 5.66 10.56 10.56
N CYS A 185 4.69 10.52 11.48
CA CYS A 185 3.42 9.83 11.30
C CYS A 185 2.54 10.52 10.26
N SER A 186 2.52 11.86 10.31
CA SER A 186 1.80 12.73 9.38
C SER A 186 2.51 14.07 9.36
N MET A 187 2.49 14.75 8.22
CA MET A 187 2.94 16.13 8.08
C MET A 187 2.20 16.73 6.88
N SER A 188 0.93 17.06 7.12
CA SER A 188 -0.05 17.45 6.11
C SER A 188 -0.93 18.58 6.67
N SER A 189 -1.44 19.42 5.79
CA SER A 189 -2.47 20.42 6.08
C SER A 189 -3.89 19.85 6.04
N LYS A 190 -4.06 18.60 5.60
CA LYS A 190 -5.36 17.98 5.39
C LYS A 190 -5.72 16.92 6.41
N VAL A 191 -4.73 16.17 6.90
CA VAL A 191 -4.94 15.03 7.81
C VAL A 191 -3.92 15.00 8.94
N ILE A 192 -4.30 14.40 10.08
CA ILE A 192 -3.43 14.19 11.23
C ILE A 192 -3.57 12.76 11.77
N SER A 193 -2.44 12.14 12.10
CA SER A 193 -2.37 10.78 12.63
C SER A 193 -2.26 10.76 14.16
N TYR A 194 -3.09 9.94 14.80
CA TYR A 194 -3.04 9.56 16.22
C TYR A 194 -2.97 8.04 16.32
N LYS A 195 -1.80 7.48 16.61
CA LYS A 195 -1.58 6.02 16.60
C LYS A 195 -0.55 5.58 17.63
N GLY A 196 -0.59 4.32 18.04
CA GLY A 196 0.38 3.80 19.00
C GLY A 196 0.25 2.32 19.28
N LEU A 197 1.18 1.80 20.08
CA LEU A 197 1.20 0.41 20.55
C LEU A 197 0.30 0.24 21.77
N ILE A 198 -0.99 0.42 21.57
CA ILE A 198 -2.00 0.35 22.61
C ILE A 198 -3.22 -0.43 22.12
N VAL A 199 -3.96 -1.02 23.04
CA VAL A 199 -5.27 -1.61 22.75
C VAL A 199 -6.25 -0.50 22.37
N SER A 200 -7.08 -0.76 21.35
CA SER A 200 -8.09 0.17 20.83
C SER A 200 -8.92 0.87 21.92
N GLU A 201 -9.40 0.11 22.91
CA GLU A 201 -10.24 0.61 24.02
C GLU A 201 -9.59 1.75 24.83
N ASN A 202 -8.26 1.85 24.78
CA ASN A 202 -7.50 2.83 25.54
C ASN A 202 -7.03 4.02 24.69
N ILE A 203 -7.35 4.11 23.40
CA ILE A 203 -6.85 5.20 22.54
C ILE A 203 -7.26 6.58 23.01
N GLN A 204 -8.50 6.77 23.46
CA GLN A 204 -8.98 8.03 24.03
C GLN A 204 -8.29 8.39 25.35
N LYS A 205 -7.97 7.38 26.17
CA LYS A 205 -7.25 7.59 27.43
C LYS A 205 -5.80 7.96 27.16
N PHE A 206 -5.16 7.22 26.25
CA PHE A 206 -3.77 7.46 25.87
C PHE A 206 -3.59 8.83 25.21
N TYR A 207 -4.53 9.27 24.37
CA TYR A 207 -4.54 10.60 23.75
C TYR A 207 -5.73 11.44 24.23
N PRO A 208 -5.59 12.19 25.34
CA PRO A 208 -6.64 13.07 25.85
C PRO A 208 -7.19 14.08 24.82
N ASP A 209 -6.37 14.48 23.83
CA ASP A 209 -6.79 15.29 22.67
C ASP A 209 -8.08 14.76 22.01
N LEU A 210 -8.22 13.43 21.88
CA LEU A 210 -9.37 12.78 21.23
C LEU A 210 -10.69 12.98 21.99
N THR A 211 -10.63 13.45 23.24
CA THR A 211 -11.80 13.76 24.07
C THR A 211 -12.07 15.25 24.21
N HIS A 212 -11.23 16.10 23.60
CA HIS A 212 -11.39 17.54 23.68
C HIS A 212 -12.66 18.02 22.97
N ARG A 213 -13.35 19.03 23.51
CA ARG A 213 -14.65 19.51 22.99
C ARG A 213 -14.59 20.00 21.54
N GLU A 214 -13.46 20.57 21.16
CA GLU A 214 -13.22 21.12 19.82
C GLU A 214 -12.62 20.09 18.85
N MET A 215 -12.32 18.88 19.34
CA MET A 215 -11.86 17.78 18.51
C MET A 215 -13.05 17.24 17.72
N LYS A 216 -13.24 17.79 16.52
CA LYS A 216 -14.30 17.42 15.58
C LYS A 216 -13.70 17.19 14.21
N THR A 217 -14.20 16.18 13.51
CA THR A 217 -13.78 15.88 12.14
C THR A 217 -14.97 15.39 11.34
N SER A 218 -14.92 15.55 10.03
CA SER A 218 -15.91 14.99 9.11
C SER A 218 -15.49 13.61 8.59
N LEU A 219 -14.21 13.21 8.75
CA LEU A 219 -13.67 11.97 8.20
C LEU A 219 -12.64 11.38 9.14
N CYS A 220 -12.79 10.08 9.44
CA CYS A 220 -11.83 9.31 10.22
C CYS A 220 -11.60 7.93 9.59
N VAL A 221 -10.35 7.63 9.25
CA VAL A 221 -9.86 6.28 8.98
C VAL A 221 -9.37 5.68 10.30
N PHE A 222 -9.69 4.42 10.58
CA PHE A 222 -9.24 3.72 11.78
C PHE A 222 -8.75 2.31 11.46
N HIS A 223 -7.81 1.82 12.25
CA HIS A 223 -7.20 0.52 12.05
C HIS A 223 -6.71 -0.11 13.35
N GLN A 224 -6.93 -1.42 13.49
CA GLN A 224 -6.40 -2.28 14.54
C GLN A 224 -5.48 -3.32 13.92
N ARG A 225 -4.20 -3.30 14.31
CA ARG A 225 -3.17 -4.21 13.78
C ARG A 225 -3.17 -5.56 14.49
N PHE A 226 -2.84 -6.60 13.73
CA PHE A 226 -2.39 -7.91 14.20
C PHE A 226 -1.13 -8.24 13.40
N SER A 227 -0.01 -8.46 14.07
CA SER A 227 1.26 -8.79 13.44
C SER A 227 1.64 -10.23 13.76
N THR A 228 2.34 -10.87 12.84
CA THR A 228 2.98 -12.18 13.09
C THR A 228 4.29 -12.06 13.88
N ASN A 229 4.68 -10.85 14.30
CA ASN A 229 5.93 -10.60 15.04
C ASN A 229 5.68 -10.43 16.55
N THR A 230 6.64 -10.88 17.36
CA THR A 230 6.67 -10.71 18.82
C THR A 230 7.26 -9.38 19.29
N LEU A 231 7.82 -8.55 18.39
CA LEU A 231 8.45 -7.26 18.71
C LEU A 231 7.68 -6.07 18.12
N PRO A 232 6.75 -5.46 18.88
CA PRO A 232 5.92 -4.38 18.37
C PRO A 232 6.73 -3.08 18.19
N GLN A 233 6.47 -2.34 17.11
CA GLN A 233 7.12 -1.05 16.80
C GLN A 233 6.09 0.06 16.58
N TRP A 234 6.24 1.18 17.28
CA TRP A 234 5.33 2.34 17.19
C TRP A 234 5.10 2.84 15.77
N LYS A 235 6.15 2.86 14.93
CA LYS A 235 6.05 3.35 13.54
C LYS A 235 5.17 2.49 12.63
N LEU A 236 5.00 1.20 12.96
CA LEU A 236 4.25 0.23 12.17
C LEU A 236 2.76 0.17 12.53
N ALA A 237 2.36 0.82 13.63
CA ALA A 237 0.94 1.04 13.87
C ALA A 237 0.35 1.81 12.68
N GLN A 238 -0.88 1.47 12.31
CA GLN A 238 -1.63 2.08 11.22
C GLN A 238 -2.80 2.91 11.78
N PRO A 239 -3.36 3.86 11.02
CA PRO A 239 -3.08 4.19 9.61
C PRO A 239 -1.69 4.80 9.33
N PHE A 240 -1.27 4.74 8.07
CA PHE A 240 -0.12 5.48 7.55
C PHE A 240 -0.54 6.91 7.12
N ARG A 241 0.09 7.51 6.11
CA ARG A 241 -0.17 8.93 5.77
C ARG A 241 -1.46 9.11 4.98
N HIS A 242 -1.78 8.14 4.13
CA HIS A 242 -2.98 8.17 3.31
C HIS A 242 -3.89 6.96 3.49
N LEU A 243 -3.34 5.81 3.92
CA LEU A 243 -4.09 4.57 3.93
C LEU A 243 -3.98 3.79 5.25
N ALA A 244 -4.97 2.93 5.47
CA ALA A 244 -4.83 1.74 6.30
C ALA A 244 -5.14 0.51 5.45
N HIS A 245 -4.29 -0.50 5.57
CA HIS A 245 -4.31 -1.72 4.79
C HIS A 245 -4.58 -2.92 5.69
N ASN A 246 -5.62 -3.64 5.33
CA ASN A 246 -5.92 -4.96 5.86
C ASN A 246 -5.51 -6.03 4.86
N GLY A 247 -4.43 -6.74 5.16
CA GLY A 247 -4.00 -7.90 4.41
C GLY A 247 -2.50 -7.88 4.14
N GLU A 248 -2.09 -8.53 3.04
CA GLU A 248 -0.68 -8.76 2.72
C GLU A 248 -0.45 -8.57 1.22
N ILE A 249 0.55 -7.76 0.86
CA ILE A 249 1.00 -7.63 -0.53
C ILE A 249 2.03 -8.72 -0.82
N ASN A 250 1.60 -9.82 -1.43
CA ASN A 250 2.44 -10.98 -1.69
C ASN A 250 3.45 -10.76 -2.83
N THR A 251 3.25 -9.75 -3.69
CA THR A 251 4.19 -9.37 -4.76
C THR A 251 5.24 -8.33 -4.32
N ILE A 252 5.29 -7.96 -3.03
CA ILE A 252 6.03 -6.78 -2.55
C ILE A 252 7.51 -6.73 -2.96
N GLN A 253 8.21 -7.86 -3.00
CA GLN A 253 9.62 -7.88 -3.40
C GLN A 253 9.78 -7.51 -4.88
N GLY A 254 8.91 -8.04 -5.74
CA GLY A 254 8.85 -7.68 -7.17
C GLY A 254 8.56 -6.19 -7.33
N ASN A 255 7.53 -5.70 -6.65
CA ASN A 255 7.10 -4.29 -6.73
C ASN A 255 8.23 -3.33 -6.31
N ARG A 256 8.94 -3.65 -5.23
CA ARG A 256 10.10 -2.87 -4.75
C ARG A 256 11.24 -2.85 -5.78
N HIS A 257 11.55 -3.99 -6.39
CA HIS A 257 12.59 -4.06 -7.41
C HIS A 257 12.19 -3.33 -8.70
N TRP A 258 10.94 -3.44 -9.13
CA TRP A 258 10.41 -2.72 -10.28
C TRP A 258 10.41 -1.22 -10.06
N TYR A 259 9.92 -0.75 -8.90
CA TYR A 259 10.07 0.64 -8.47
C TYR A 259 11.53 1.09 -8.55
N MET A 260 12.46 0.30 -8.01
CA MET A 260 13.89 0.64 -8.07
C MET A 260 14.40 0.71 -9.51
N ALA A 261 14.01 -0.20 -10.39
CA ALA A 261 14.39 -0.18 -11.80
C ALA A 261 13.84 1.06 -12.52
N ARG A 262 12.59 1.45 -12.26
CA ARG A 262 11.92 2.58 -12.93
C ARG A 262 12.16 3.94 -12.28
N ARG A 263 12.77 4.02 -11.10
CA ARG A 263 12.94 5.29 -10.33
C ARG A 263 13.51 6.47 -11.13
N SER A 264 14.34 6.22 -12.14
CA SER A 264 14.93 7.28 -12.98
C SER A 264 13.94 7.86 -14.00
N LYS A 265 12.86 7.12 -14.29
CA LYS A 265 11.77 7.51 -15.20
C LYS A 265 10.62 8.18 -14.47
N LEU A 266 10.50 7.95 -13.16
CA LEU A 266 9.52 8.61 -12.31
C LEU A 266 9.97 10.06 -12.07
N ASP A 267 9.57 10.94 -12.99
CA ASP A 267 9.92 12.35 -12.95
C ASP A 267 8.69 13.19 -12.73
N ILE A 268 8.72 14.01 -11.67
CA ILE A 268 7.68 15.00 -11.40
C ILE A 268 8.31 16.35 -11.73
N SER A 269 7.93 16.94 -12.87
CA SER A 269 8.55 18.16 -13.39
C SER A 269 8.52 19.32 -12.40
N ASP A 270 7.46 19.40 -11.59
CA ASP A 270 7.30 20.43 -10.56
C ASP A 270 8.12 20.18 -9.28
N LEU A 271 8.67 18.97 -9.11
CA LEU A 271 9.43 18.53 -7.93
C LEU A 271 10.76 17.86 -8.34
N PRO A 272 11.65 18.55 -9.09
CA PRO A 272 12.88 17.96 -9.63
C PRO A 272 13.86 17.46 -8.56
N GLU A 273 13.76 17.97 -7.33
CA GLU A 273 14.54 17.50 -6.19
C GLU A 273 14.26 16.05 -5.80
N LEU A 274 13.08 15.51 -6.12
CA LEU A 274 12.72 14.13 -5.79
C LEU A 274 13.63 13.10 -6.48
N LYS A 275 14.21 13.44 -7.64
CA LYS A 275 15.20 12.59 -8.32
C LYS A 275 16.38 12.24 -7.42
N LYS A 276 16.83 13.19 -6.59
CA LYS A 276 17.95 13.00 -5.64
C LYS A 276 17.49 12.34 -4.34
N LEU A 277 16.18 12.26 -4.12
CA LEU A 277 15.53 11.66 -2.98
C LEU A 277 15.04 10.23 -3.25
N HIS A 278 15.40 9.58 -4.35
CA HIS A 278 15.21 8.13 -4.42
C HIS A 278 16.24 7.38 -3.54
N PRO A 279 15.88 6.21 -2.97
CA PRO A 279 14.52 5.67 -2.92
C PRO A 279 13.62 6.48 -1.96
N VAL A 280 12.36 6.73 -2.35
CA VAL A 280 11.27 7.24 -1.50
C VAL A 280 10.36 6.13 -0.99
N VAL A 281 10.26 5.01 -1.71
CA VAL A 281 9.60 3.78 -1.25
C VAL A 281 10.59 2.98 -0.41
N SER A 282 10.19 2.58 0.80
CA SER A 282 11.02 1.73 1.65
C SER A 282 11.23 0.34 1.04
N MET A 283 12.46 -0.15 1.13
CA MET A 283 12.85 -1.49 0.70
C MET A 283 12.81 -2.52 1.83
N GLU A 284 12.70 -2.07 3.09
CA GLU A 284 12.94 -2.91 4.28
C GLU A 284 11.78 -2.91 5.29
N ASP A 285 10.90 -1.91 5.28
CA ASP A 285 9.75 -1.85 6.21
C ASP A 285 8.61 -2.80 5.78
N SER A 286 7.47 -2.79 6.49
CA SER A 286 6.28 -3.56 6.10
C SER A 286 5.82 -3.27 4.67
N ASP A 287 5.11 -4.23 4.07
CA ASP A 287 4.49 -4.11 2.75
C ASP A 287 3.55 -2.90 2.62
N SER A 288 2.71 -2.72 3.64
CA SER A 288 1.71 -1.67 3.77
C SER A 288 2.35 -0.28 3.84
N TYR A 289 3.53 -0.19 4.47
CA TYR A 289 4.33 1.02 4.51
C TYR A 289 4.88 1.38 3.12
N SER A 290 5.40 0.40 2.39
CA SER A 290 5.87 0.62 1.01
C SER A 290 4.73 1.02 0.08
N LEU A 291 3.54 0.44 0.26
CA LEU A 291 2.35 0.79 -0.51
C LEU A 291 1.94 2.25 -0.25
N ASP A 292 1.89 2.68 1.02
CA ASP A 292 1.63 4.07 1.40
C ASP A 292 2.68 5.04 0.81
N ASN A 293 3.97 4.69 0.84
CA ASN A 293 5.01 5.53 0.23
C ASN A 293 4.82 5.67 -1.29
N MET A 294 4.47 4.57 -1.95
CA MET A 294 4.25 4.58 -3.39
C MET A 294 3.00 5.40 -3.74
N LEU A 295 1.90 5.22 -3.00
CA LEU A 295 0.68 6.02 -3.16
C LEU A 295 0.97 7.51 -2.94
N GLU A 296 1.63 7.88 -1.85
CA GLU A 296 1.98 9.28 -1.55
C GLU A 296 2.85 9.90 -2.66
N TYR A 297 3.79 9.13 -3.22
CA TYR A 297 4.60 9.57 -4.36
C TYR A 297 3.77 9.76 -5.64
N LEU A 298 2.80 8.88 -5.91
CA LEU A 298 1.87 9.03 -7.04
C LEU A 298 0.96 10.25 -6.88
N LEU A 299 0.48 10.51 -5.67
CA LEU A 299 -0.34 11.67 -5.35
C LEU A 299 0.46 12.98 -5.46
N ALA A 300 1.73 12.99 -5.05
CA ALA A 300 2.62 14.14 -5.18
C ALA A 300 2.88 14.54 -6.65
N GLY A 301 2.74 13.59 -7.59
CA GLY A 301 2.77 13.85 -9.04
C GLY A 301 1.39 14.07 -9.68
N ASP A 302 0.39 14.46 -8.89
CA ASP A 302 -0.97 14.81 -9.32
C ASP A 302 -1.74 13.72 -10.08
N MET A 303 -1.39 12.44 -9.88
CA MET A 303 -2.10 11.32 -10.52
C MET A 303 -3.57 11.24 -10.09
N GLY A 304 -3.89 11.72 -8.88
CA GLY A 304 -5.21 11.60 -8.26
C GLY A 304 -5.46 10.22 -7.66
N ILE A 305 -6.29 10.18 -6.62
CA ILE A 305 -6.48 8.99 -5.78
C ILE A 305 -7.03 7.78 -6.55
N PHE A 306 -7.95 8.00 -7.49
CA PHE A 306 -8.57 6.93 -8.28
C PHE A 306 -7.59 6.29 -9.25
N ARG A 307 -6.89 7.09 -10.05
CA ARG A 307 -5.91 6.58 -11.01
C ARG A 307 -4.74 5.93 -10.28
N ALA A 308 -4.25 6.53 -9.19
CA ALA A 308 -3.16 5.96 -8.39
C ALA A 308 -3.55 4.58 -7.82
N MET A 309 -4.72 4.46 -7.20
CA MET A 309 -5.18 3.18 -6.65
C MET A 309 -5.48 2.16 -7.73
N ARG A 310 -6.11 2.54 -8.85
CA ARG A 310 -6.36 1.62 -9.97
C ARG A 310 -5.10 1.20 -10.72
N THR A 311 -4.03 2.00 -10.65
CA THR A 311 -2.72 1.66 -11.20
C THR A 311 -1.97 0.69 -10.28
N LEU A 312 -2.04 0.89 -8.97
CA LEU A 312 -1.41 0.00 -7.99
C LEU A 312 -2.16 -1.32 -7.82
N ILE A 313 -3.48 -1.28 -7.70
CA ILE A 313 -4.36 -2.43 -7.41
C ILE A 313 -5.52 -2.42 -8.43
N PRO A 314 -5.24 -2.78 -9.70
CA PRO A 314 -6.28 -2.89 -10.72
C PRO A 314 -7.21 -4.09 -10.45
N PRO A 315 -8.48 -4.03 -10.89
CA PRO A 315 -9.35 -5.19 -10.88
C PRO A 315 -8.84 -6.28 -11.83
N ALA A 316 -9.44 -7.47 -11.81
CA ALA A 316 -9.20 -8.48 -12.84
C ALA A 316 -9.86 -8.06 -14.16
N TRP A 317 -9.05 -7.72 -15.16
CA TRP A 317 -9.55 -7.16 -16.43
C TRP A 317 -9.13 -7.94 -17.68
N GLN A 318 -8.00 -8.65 -17.65
CA GLN A 318 -7.42 -9.31 -18.83
C GLN A 318 -8.39 -10.30 -19.49
N ASN A 319 -8.92 -11.24 -18.69
CA ASN A 319 -9.80 -12.32 -19.13
C ASN A 319 -11.29 -12.02 -18.90
N ASN A 320 -11.64 -10.78 -18.57
CA ASN A 320 -13.03 -10.39 -18.39
C ASN A 320 -13.63 -10.00 -19.74
N ASN A 321 -14.51 -10.85 -20.28
CA ASN A 321 -15.16 -10.61 -21.57
C ASN A 321 -16.37 -9.65 -21.48
N GLN A 322 -16.82 -9.30 -20.27
CA GLN A 322 -17.97 -8.41 -20.04
C GLN A 322 -17.55 -6.97 -19.76
N ILE A 323 -16.24 -6.71 -19.67
CA ILE A 323 -15.72 -5.36 -19.41
C ILE A 323 -15.94 -4.45 -20.63
N ASP A 324 -16.27 -3.19 -20.36
CA ASP A 324 -16.32 -2.15 -21.38
C ASP A 324 -14.98 -2.00 -22.10
N THR A 325 -14.99 -1.92 -23.43
CA THR A 325 -13.77 -1.92 -24.26
C THR A 325 -12.85 -0.74 -23.96
N LYS A 326 -13.39 0.45 -23.73
CA LYS A 326 -12.58 1.63 -23.37
C LYS A 326 -11.96 1.47 -22.00
N LEU A 327 -12.70 0.91 -21.05
CA LEU A 327 -12.18 0.59 -19.73
C LEU A 327 -11.07 -0.48 -19.80
N LYS A 328 -11.24 -1.52 -20.62
CA LYS A 328 -10.20 -2.53 -20.86
C LYS A 328 -8.92 -1.88 -21.38
N ALA A 329 -9.05 -1.04 -22.41
CA ALA A 329 -7.93 -0.29 -22.98
C ALA A 329 -7.26 0.64 -21.95
N CYS A 330 -8.04 1.27 -21.06
CA CYS A 330 -7.49 2.06 -19.96
C CYS A 330 -6.62 1.21 -19.02
N PHE A 331 -7.09 0.02 -18.62
CA PHE A 331 -6.30 -0.85 -17.74
C PHE A 331 -5.08 -1.45 -18.44
N GLU A 332 -5.22 -1.88 -19.69
CA GLU A 332 -4.12 -2.38 -20.51
C GLU A 332 -3.01 -1.33 -20.69
N TYR A 333 -3.40 -0.08 -20.95
CA TYR A 333 -2.46 1.03 -21.06
C TYR A 333 -1.65 1.25 -19.78
N HIS A 334 -2.29 1.18 -18.61
CA HIS A 334 -1.62 1.40 -17.32
C HIS A 334 -0.78 0.19 -16.89
N SER A 335 -1.21 -1.05 -17.18
CA SER A 335 -0.45 -2.26 -16.83
C SER A 335 0.89 -2.36 -17.55
N MET A 336 1.05 -1.67 -18.69
CA MET A 336 2.34 -1.57 -19.39
C MET A 336 3.43 -0.83 -18.60
N HIS A 337 3.08 -0.08 -17.54
CA HIS A 337 4.01 0.76 -16.79
C HIS A 337 3.95 0.57 -15.27
N MET A 338 2.99 -0.20 -14.77
CA MET A 338 2.89 -0.59 -13.36
C MET A 338 2.44 -2.04 -13.25
N GLU A 339 3.26 -2.84 -12.58
CA GLU A 339 2.86 -4.16 -12.10
C GLU A 339 1.89 -4.04 -10.91
N PRO A 340 0.88 -4.92 -10.82
CA PRO A 340 -0.03 -4.93 -9.68
C PRO A 340 0.68 -5.21 -8.35
N TRP A 341 0.33 -4.41 -7.34
CA TRP A 341 0.65 -4.64 -5.94
C TRP A 341 -0.39 -5.61 -5.37
N ASP A 342 -0.19 -6.90 -5.67
CA ASP A 342 -1.18 -7.95 -5.49
C ASP A 342 -1.04 -8.67 -4.13
N GLY A 343 -2.10 -9.39 -3.78
CA GLY A 343 -2.31 -10.06 -2.51
C GLY A 343 -3.62 -9.63 -1.84
N PRO A 344 -4.08 -10.31 -0.77
CA PRO A 344 -5.29 -9.92 -0.08
C PRO A 344 -5.19 -8.49 0.42
N ALA A 345 -6.09 -7.61 0.00
CA ALA A 345 -6.03 -6.21 0.38
C ALA A 345 -7.44 -5.61 0.51
N GLY A 346 -7.79 -5.21 1.73
CA GLY A 346 -8.85 -4.26 2.00
C GLY A 346 -8.22 -2.94 2.42
N ILE A 347 -8.36 -1.90 1.60
CA ILE A 347 -7.70 -0.62 1.84
C ILE A 347 -8.76 0.45 2.07
N VAL A 348 -8.65 1.16 3.17
CA VAL A 348 -9.32 2.46 3.37
C VAL A 348 -8.29 3.55 3.25
N LEU A 349 -8.63 4.61 2.55
CA LEU A 349 -7.71 5.69 2.27
C LEU A 349 -8.39 7.06 2.19
N THR A 350 -7.59 8.10 2.42
CA THR A 350 -8.01 9.49 2.33
C THR A 350 -6.85 10.40 1.94
N ASP A 351 -7.17 11.43 1.17
CA ASP A 351 -6.32 12.60 0.90
C ASP A 351 -6.84 13.86 1.62
N GLY A 352 -7.80 13.69 2.55
CA GLY A 352 -8.54 14.75 3.24
C GLY A 352 -9.76 15.28 2.51
N ARG A 353 -9.95 14.96 1.22
CA ARG A 353 -11.19 15.23 0.48
C ARG A 353 -11.99 13.94 0.27
N TYR A 354 -11.33 12.91 -0.25
CA TYR A 354 -11.98 11.65 -0.52
C TYR A 354 -11.91 10.73 0.69
N ALA A 355 -13.03 10.08 0.97
CA ALA A 355 -13.15 8.99 1.92
C ALA A 355 -13.36 7.72 1.09
N ALA A 356 -12.30 6.93 0.87
CA ALA A 356 -12.34 5.87 -0.14
C ALA A 356 -11.99 4.49 0.44
N CYS A 357 -12.50 3.46 -0.23
CA CYS A 357 -12.12 2.08 0.00
C CYS A 357 -11.92 1.34 -1.32
N ALA A 358 -10.89 0.52 -1.40
CA ALA A 358 -10.59 -0.34 -2.54
C ALA A 358 -10.30 -1.77 -2.05
N LEU A 359 -10.78 -2.76 -2.82
CA LEU A 359 -10.46 -4.16 -2.63
C LEU A 359 -9.47 -4.66 -3.69
N ASP A 360 -8.67 -5.65 -3.30
CA ASP A 360 -7.84 -6.42 -4.23
C ASP A 360 -8.69 -7.10 -5.31
N ARG A 361 -8.02 -7.51 -6.39
CA ARG A 361 -8.67 -8.05 -7.59
C ARG A 361 -9.52 -9.30 -7.34
N ASN A 362 -9.24 -10.03 -6.25
CA ASN A 362 -9.94 -11.25 -5.86
C ASN A 362 -10.92 -11.02 -4.70
N GLY A 363 -10.94 -9.82 -4.11
CA GLY A 363 -11.83 -9.49 -2.99
C GLY A 363 -11.59 -10.37 -1.77
N LEU A 364 -10.32 -10.67 -1.48
CA LEU A 364 -9.93 -11.64 -0.42
C LEU A 364 -10.15 -11.09 0.98
N ARG A 365 -10.50 -9.80 1.11
CA ARG A 365 -10.85 -9.14 2.37
C ARG A 365 -12.24 -8.55 2.33
N PRO A 366 -13.03 -8.70 3.41
CA PRO A 366 -14.37 -8.15 3.45
C PRO A 366 -14.32 -6.63 3.59
N ALA A 367 -15.20 -5.94 2.86
CA ALA A 367 -15.54 -4.54 3.11
C ALA A 367 -17.06 -4.37 2.98
N ARG A 368 -17.67 -3.77 3.99
CA ARG A 368 -19.10 -3.52 4.11
C ARG A 368 -19.32 -2.06 4.42
N TYR A 369 -20.42 -1.49 3.93
CA TYR A 369 -20.77 -0.12 4.24
C TYR A 369 -22.24 0.04 4.63
N VAL A 370 -22.50 1.07 5.43
CA VAL A 370 -23.83 1.54 5.83
C VAL A 370 -23.90 3.03 5.57
N ILE A 371 -24.97 3.49 4.93
CA ILE A 371 -25.28 4.91 4.73
C ILE A 371 -26.52 5.24 5.57
N SER A 372 -26.39 6.25 6.43
CA SER A 372 -27.47 6.72 7.32
C SER A 372 -28.16 7.97 6.78
N LYS A 373 -29.36 8.26 7.31
CA LYS A 373 -30.20 9.41 6.93
C LYS A 373 -29.56 10.77 7.18
N ASP A 374 -28.72 10.87 8.21
CA ASP A 374 -27.95 12.06 8.55
C ASP A 374 -26.67 12.22 7.68
N ARG A 375 -26.58 11.43 6.61
CA ARG A 375 -25.53 11.50 5.58
C ARG A 375 -24.15 11.11 6.08
N HIS A 376 -24.07 10.20 7.05
CA HIS A 376 -22.83 9.49 7.34
C HIS A 376 -22.73 8.20 6.52
N ILE A 377 -21.51 7.89 6.10
CA ILE A 377 -21.13 6.58 5.63
C ILE A 377 -20.20 5.94 6.66
N THR A 378 -20.46 4.68 7.00
CA THR A 378 -19.52 3.84 7.75
C THR A 378 -19.13 2.68 6.90
N LEU A 379 -17.84 2.58 6.58
CA LEU A 379 -17.25 1.47 5.88
C LEU A 379 -16.31 0.73 6.83
N ALA A 380 -16.42 -0.58 6.92
CA ALA A 380 -15.53 -1.39 7.73
C ALA A 380 -15.40 -2.82 7.22
N SER A 381 -14.45 -3.55 7.79
CA SER A 381 -14.31 -4.99 7.53
C SER A 381 -15.52 -5.83 7.96
N GLU A 382 -16.38 -5.30 8.84
CA GLU A 382 -17.57 -5.97 9.37
C GLU A 382 -18.76 -4.99 9.48
N VAL A 383 -19.99 -5.49 9.44
CA VAL A 383 -21.20 -4.65 9.52
C VAL A 383 -21.48 -4.16 10.95
N GLY A 384 -21.26 -5.02 11.97
CA GLY A 384 -21.65 -4.79 13.36
C GLY A 384 -20.74 -3.84 14.15
N VAL A 385 -20.00 -2.98 13.46
CA VAL A 385 -19.04 -2.04 14.08
C VAL A 385 -19.72 -0.83 14.75
N TYR A 386 -20.99 -0.59 14.47
CA TYR A 386 -21.79 0.42 15.16
C TYR A 386 -23.27 0.03 15.16
N ASP A 387 -23.96 0.32 16.25
CA ASP A 387 -25.39 0.02 16.41
C ASP A 387 -26.23 1.17 15.84
N TYR A 388 -26.50 1.10 14.55
CA TYR A 388 -27.49 1.97 13.91
C TYR A 388 -28.90 1.52 14.27
N ASP A 389 -29.79 2.48 14.57
CA ASP A 389 -31.23 2.23 14.52
C ASP A 389 -31.60 1.90 13.07
N ASP A 390 -32.28 0.77 12.83
CA ASP A 390 -32.65 0.36 11.47
C ASP A 390 -33.52 1.40 10.75
N SER A 391 -34.25 2.24 11.50
CA SER A 391 -35.01 3.36 10.94
C SER A 391 -34.13 4.50 10.42
N GLU A 392 -32.87 4.60 10.84
CA GLU A 392 -31.91 5.63 10.41
C GLU A 392 -31.08 5.21 9.20
N ILE A 393 -31.23 3.98 8.72
CA ILE A 393 -30.40 3.41 7.64
C ILE A 393 -31.09 3.63 6.30
N ILE A 394 -30.36 4.22 5.35
CA ILE A 394 -30.76 4.33 3.95
C ILE A 394 -30.32 3.10 3.17
N GLU A 395 -29.06 2.68 3.34
CA GLU A 395 -28.45 1.65 2.53
C GLU A 395 -27.45 0.81 3.33
N LYS A 396 -27.43 -0.51 3.05
CA LYS A 396 -26.39 -1.44 3.51
C LYS A 396 -25.82 -2.15 2.28
N GLY A 397 -24.51 -2.10 2.10
CA GLY A 397 -23.85 -2.67 0.93
C GLY A 397 -22.54 -3.39 1.26
N ARG A 398 -21.92 -3.94 0.20
CA ARG A 398 -20.61 -4.59 0.25
C ARG A 398 -19.82 -4.26 -1.00
N LEU A 399 -18.50 -4.28 -0.90
CA LEU A 399 -17.61 -4.25 -2.06
C LEU A 399 -17.35 -5.67 -2.57
N ALA A 400 -17.37 -5.84 -3.88
CA ALA A 400 -17.01 -7.07 -4.59
C ALA A 400 -15.52 -7.06 -4.99
N PRO A 401 -14.98 -8.19 -5.51
CA PRO A 401 -13.60 -8.25 -5.99
C PRO A 401 -13.24 -7.12 -6.96
N GLY A 402 -12.17 -6.40 -6.66
CA GLY A 402 -11.72 -5.26 -7.45
C GLY A 402 -12.63 -4.03 -7.39
N ASP A 403 -13.62 -3.96 -6.50
CA ASP A 403 -14.43 -2.75 -6.35
C ASP A 403 -13.66 -1.63 -5.64
N MET A 404 -14.01 -0.41 -6.03
CA MET A 404 -13.65 0.83 -5.33
C MET A 404 -14.92 1.64 -5.07
N LEU A 405 -15.00 2.21 -3.87
CA LEU A 405 -16.03 3.18 -3.47
C LEU A 405 -15.32 4.41 -2.92
N ALA A 406 -15.85 5.59 -3.22
CA ALA A 406 -15.35 6.84 -2.66
C ALA A 406 -16.49 7.79 -2.32
N VAL A 407 -16.33 8.54 -1.24
CA VAL A 407 -17.16 9.71 -0.95
C VAL A 407 -16.33 10.95 -1.22
N ASP A 408 -16.83 11.79 -2.12
CA ASP A 408 -16.31 13.13 -2.35
C ASP A 408 -16.93 14.10 -1.35
N THR A 409 -16.23 14.40 -0.25
CA THR A 409 -16.81 15.28 0.77
C THR A 409 -16.95 16.73 0.30
N LEU A 410 -16.24 17.13 -0.75
CA LEU A 410 -16.39 18.47 -1.32
C LEU A 410 -17.73 18.64 -2.04
N ASN A 411 -18.16 17.62 -2.78
CA ASN A 411 -19.38 17.67 -3.58
C ASN A 411 -20.58 16.96 -2.93
N GLY A 412 -20.37 16.17 -1.88
CA GLY A 412 -21.43 15.41 -1.22
C GLY A 412 -21.85 14.14 -1.95
N GLU A 413 -20.99 13.61 -2.82
CA GLU A 413 -21.34 12.51 -3.74
C GLU A 413 -20.68 11.19 -3.32
N VAL A 414 -21.45 10.10 -3.46
CA VAL A 414 -20.93 8.74 -3.36
C VAL A 414 -20.64 8.25 -4.78
N LEU A 415 -19.38 7.92 -5.02
CA LEU A 415 -18.87 7.39 -6.28
C LEU A 415 -18.69 5.89 -6.12
N LEU A 416 -19.43 5.12 -6.90
CA LEU A 416 -19.25 3.67 -6.99
C LEU A 416 -18.23 3.32 -8.07
N SER A 417 -17.95 2.02 -8.23
CA SER A 417 -16.93 1.55 -9.15
C SER A 417 -17.17 1.98 -10.58
N ASP A 418 -18.42 1.98 -11.05
CA ASP A 418 -18.75 2.41 -12.42
C ASP A 418 -18.53 3.90 -12.64
N ASP A 419 -18.81 4.74 -11.64
CA ASP A 419 -18.55 6.18 -11.71
C ASP A 419 -17.05 6.46 -11.79
N ILE A 420 -16.27 5.79 -10.94
CA ILE A 420 -14.80 5.90 -10.92
C ILE A 420 -14.22 5.39 -12.23
N ASN A 421 -14.69 4.24 -12.73
CA ASN A 421 -14.24 3.65 -13.98
C ASN A 421 -14.56 4.58 -15.17
N LYS A 422 -15.72 5.24 -15.16
CA LYS A 422 -16.10 6.24 -16.16
C LYS A 422 -15.15 7.44 -16.13
N ILE A 423 -14.89 7.99 -14.94
CA ILE A 423 -13.94 9.10 -14.76
C ILE A 423 -12.58 8.74 -15.36
N LEU A 424 -12.10 7.51 -15.19
CA LEU A 424 -10.78 7.09 -15.64
C LEU A 424 -10.72 6.80 -17.15
N LYS A 425 -11.67 6.01 -17.67
CA LYS A 425 -11.64 5.61 -19.08
C LYS A 425 -11.89 6.78 -20.04
N ASP A 426 -12.62 7.80 -19.60
CA ASP A 426 -12.97 8.96 -20.43
C ASP A 426 -11.88 10.06 -20.42
N ARG A 427 -10.75 9.87 -19.70
CA ARG A 427 -9.65 10.85 -19.65
C ARG A 427 -8.94 10.98 -20.99
N HIS A 428 -8.68 9.86 -21.65
CA HIS A 428 -7.88 9.77 -22.86
C HIS A 428 -8.37 8.64 -23.79
N PRO A 429 -8.10 8.74 -25.10
CA PRO A 429 -8.47 7.69 -26.07
C PRO A 429 -7.44 6.54 -26.03
N TYR A 430 -7.39 5.80 -24.93
CA TYR A 430 -6.41 4.73 -24.72
C TYR A 430 -6.50 3.62 -25.77
N ASP A 431 -7.71 3.30 -26.23
CA ASP A 431 -7.99 2.33 -27.28
C ASP A 431 -7.36 2.74 -28.63
N GLU A 432 -7.50 4.00 -29.02
CA GLU A 432 -6.85 4.53 -30.22
C GLU A 432 -5.32 4.49 -30.11
N TRP A 433 -4.79 4.79 -28.92
CA TRP A 433 -3.35 4.75 -28.67
C TRP A 433 -2.79 3.33 -28.73
N LEU A 434 -3.46 2.36 -28.12
CA LEU A 434 -3.07 0.95 -28.18
C LEU A 434 -3.11 0.44 -29.62
N ASN A 435 -4.27 0.56 -30.29
CA ASN A 435 -4.43 0.08 -31.68
C ASN A 435 -3.39 0.63 -32.67
N LYS A 436 -2.90 1.85 -32.43
CA LYS A 436 -1.91 2.50 -33.30
C LYS A 436 -0.46 2.15 -32.96
N ASN A 437 -0.14 1.86 -31.69
CA ASN A 437 1.25 1.80 -31.21
C ASN A 437 1.66 0.46 -30.62
N SER A 438 0.71 -0.35 -30.12
CA SER A 438 1.03 -1.68 -29.59
C SER A 438 1.13 -2.70 -30.72
N ILE A 439 2.02 -3.68 -30.54
CA ILE A 439 2.21 -4.80 -31.46
C ILE A 439 1.92 -6.06 -30.66
N ASN A 440 0.81 -6.73 -30.96
CA ASN A 440 0.51 -8.06 -30.42
C ASN A 440 1.23 -9.10 -31.27
N LEU A 441 2.14 -9.86 -30.68
CA LEU A 441 2.74 -11.01 -31.37
C LEU A 441 1.69 -12.11 -31.49
N THR A 442 1.48 -12.59 -32.71
CA THR A 442 0.55 -13.66 -33.01
C THR A 442 0.94 -14.95 -32.30
N SER A 443 -0.09 -15.71 -31.90
CA SER A 443 0.06 -17.06 -31.37
C SER A 443 0.78 -17.98 -32.37
N TYR A 444 1.41 -19.03 -31.83
CA TYR A 444 2.02 -20.12 -32.60
C TYR A 444 1.17 -20.56 -33.80
N ASP A 445 1.81 -20.62 -34.97
CA ASP A 445 1.31 -21.31 -36.16
C ASP A 445 2.20 -22.53 -36.44
N GLU A 446 1.61 -23.73 -36.37
CA GLU A 446 2.27 -25.00 -36.68
C GLU A 446 2.84 -25.00 -38.12
N ASN A 447 2.21 -24.27 -39.04
CA ASN A 447 2.66 -24.20 -40.43
C ASN A 447 3.92 -23.36 -40.63
N GLU A 448 4.28 -22.53 -39.65
CA GLU A 448 5.48 -21.70 -39.66
C GLU A 448 6.65 -22.34 -38.90
N GLU A 449 6.46 -23.53 -38.32
CA GLU A 449 7.45 -24.17 -37.47
C GLU A 449 8.75 -24.48 -38.20
N ILE A 450 9.84 -23.88 -37.72
CA ILE A 450 11.17 -24.07 -38.29
C ILE A 450 11.72 -25.42 -37.81
N PRO A 451 12.08 -26.35 -38.72
CA PRO A 451 12.66 -27.62 -38.32
C PRO A 451 13.96 -27.42 -37.54
N LEU A 452 14.11 -28.15 -36.43
CA LEU A 452 15.35 -28.17 -35.65
C LEU A 452 16.52 -28.64 -36.54
N SER A 453 17.62 -27.89 -36.54
CA SER A 453 18.79 -28.14 -37.40
C SER A 453 19.83 -29.09 -36.81
N PHE A 454 19.50 -29.80 -35.72
CA PHE A 454 20.45 -30.66 -35.01
C PHE A 454 20.35 -32.11 -35.47
N ASN A 455 21.50 -32.77 -35.64
CA ASN A 455 21.54 -34.22 -35.84
C ASN A 455 21.47 -34.96 -34.49
N SER A 456 21.24 -36.28 -34.53
CA SER A 456 21.08 -37.10 -33.32
C SER A 456 22.32 -37.15 -32.41
N SER A 457 23.52 -36.97 -32.98
CA SER A 457 24.78 -36.93 -32.23
C SER A 457 24.90 -35.63 -31.43
N ASP A 458 24.52 -34.50 -32.03
CA ASP A 458 24.50 -33.20 -31.39
C ASP A 458 23.51 -33.18 -30.22
N LEU A 459 22.30 -33.72 -30.43
CA LEU A 459 21.29 -33.84 -29.38
C LEU A 459 21.80 -34.65 -28.18
N THR A 460 22.48 -35.78 -28.43
CA THR A 460 23.04 -36.62 -27.36
C THR A 460 24.10 -35.86 -26.56
N THR A 461 24.91 -35.04 -27.25
CA THR A 461 25.94 -34.21 -26.62
C THR A 461 25.31 -33.13 -25.76
N TYR A 462 24.30 -32.42 -26.27
CA TYR A 462 23.59 -31.39 -25.51
C TYR A 462 22.84 -31.95 -24.31
N LYS A 463 22.16 -33.11 -24.45
CA LYS A 463 21.53 -33.79 -23.31
C LYS A 463 22.52 -34.04 -22.18
N LYS A 464 23.72 -34.52 -22.48
CA LYS A 464 24.78 -34.69 -21.47
C LYS A 464 25.27 -33.36 -20.90
N PHE A 465 25.46 -32.35 -21.74
CA PHE A 465 25.96 -31.03 -21.32
C PHE A 465 25.00 -30.33 -20.36
N TYR A 466 23.69 -30.41 -20.62
CA TYR A 466 22.64 -29.82 -19.79
C TYR A 466 22.09 -30.77 -18.72
N GLY A 467 22.62 -31.98 -18.61
CA GLY A 467 22.20 -32.95 -17.59
C GLY A 467 20.81 -33.54 -17.80
N VAL A 468 20.28 -33.54 -19.03
CA VAL A 468 18.99 -34.17 -19.37
C VAL A 468 19.16 -35.69 -19.32
N THR A 469 18.55 -36.32 -18.32
CA THR A 469 18.61 -37.77 -18.10
C THR A 469 17.51 -38.49 -18.88
N LEU A 470 17.61 -39.82 -18.96
CA LEU A 470 16.53 -40.64 -19.54
C LEU A 470 15.25 -40.57 -18.71
N GLU A 471 15.35 -40.36 -17.39
CA GLU A 471 14.21 -40.15 -16.49
C GLU A 471 13.55 -38.80 -16.81
N GLU A 472 14.32 -37.71 -16.93
CA GLU A 472 13.77 -36.40 -17.32
C GLU A 472 13.04 -36.46 -18.66
N GLU A 473 13.63 -37.16 -19.65
CA GLU A 473 13.01 -37.31 -20.97
C GLU A 473 11.70 -38.12 -20.92
N LYS A 474 11.68 -39.24 -20.20
CA LYS A 474 10.53 -40.16 -20.16
C LYS A 474 9.44 -39.74 -19.19
N ASP A 475 9.83 -39.24 -18.03
CA ASP A 475 8.92 -39.03 -16.89
C ASP A 475 8.48 -37.57 -16.78
N VAL A 476 9.21 -36.61 -17.38
CA VAL A 476 8.85 -35.17 -17.34
C VAL A 476 8.50 -34.64 -18.73
N ILE A 477 9.42 -34.74 -19.69
CA ILE A 477 9.25 -34.13 -21.03
C ILE A 477 8.18 -34.86 -21.85
N LEU A 478 8.19 -36.20 -21.86
CA LEU A 478 7.25 -36.99 -22.65
C LEU A 478 5.78 -36.79 -22.23
N PRO A 479 5.41 -36.74 -20.93
CA PRO A 479 4.06 -36.37 -20.52
C PRO A 479 3.65 -34.96 -20.96
N LEU A 480 4.54 -33.97 -20.82
CA LEU A 480 4.28 -32.60 -21.28
C LEU A 480 3.97 -32.57 -22.78
N ALA A 481 4.76 -33.27 -23.58
CA ALA A 481 4.58 -33.31 -25.04
C ALA A 481 3.31 -34.07 -25.47
N ASN A 482 3.00 -35.20 -24.84
CA ASN A 482 1.87 -36.04 -25.27
C ASN A 482 0.52 -35.60 -24.68
N LEU A 483 0.51 -35.09 -23.45
CA LEU A 483 -0.72 -34.81 -22.69
C LEU A 483 -0.98 -33.32 -22.49
N ALA A 484 0.00 -32.44 -22.77
CA ALA A 484 -0.04 -31.02 -22.41
C ALA A 484 -0.31 -30.79 -20.91
N LEU A 485 0.15 -31.72 -20.07
CA LEU A 485 0.01 -31.69 -18.62
C LEU A 485 1.35 -32.03 -17.97
N GLU A 486 1.62 -31.42 -16.82
CA GLU A 486 2.78 -31.78 -16.03
C GLU A 486 2.69 -33.23 -15.51
N ALA A 487 3.85 -33.85 -15.31
CA ALA A 487 3.92 -35.22 -14.82
C ALA A 487 3.38 -35.34 -13.39
N THR A 488 2.49 -36.29 -13.16
CA THR A 488 1.96 -36.59 -11.81
C THR A 488 2.73 -37.75 -11.20
N GLY A 489 3.35 -37.52 -10.03
CA GLY A 489 4.05 -38.52 -9.22
C GLY A 489 3.40 -38.75 -7.86
N SER A 490 4.01 -39.62 -7.04
CA SER A 490 3.61 -39.84 -5.64
C SER A 490 4.85 -40.14 -4.77
N MET A 491 4.67 -40.20 -3.44
CA MET A 491 5.74 -40.26 -2.43
C MET A 491 6.51 -38.94 -2.28
N GLY A 492 7.36 -38.85 -1.25
CA GLY A 492 8.17 -37.65 -0.97
C GLY A 492 9.52 -37.69 -1.68
N ASP A 493 10.13 -36.52 -1.86
CA ASP A 493 11.52 -36.38 -2.35
C ASP A 493 12.50 -36.92 -1.29
N ASP A 494 12.98 -38.15 -1.50
CA ASP A 494 13.98 -38.82 -0.66
C ASP A 494 15.42 -38.61 -1.16
N THR A 495 15.60 -37.76 -2.18
CA THR A 495 16.93 -37.46 -2.73
C THR A 495 17.70 -36.49 -1.82
N PRO A 496 19.04 -36.56 -1.77
CA PRO A 496 19.83 -35.61 -1.00
C PRO A 496 19.58 -34.18 -1.48
N MET A 497 19.56 -33.22 -0.54
CA MET A 497 19.58 -31.80 -0.91
C MET A 497 20.73 -31.51 -1.88
N PRO A 498 20.57 -30.59 -2.86
CA PRO A 498 21.55 -30.43 -3.95
C PRO A 498 22.98 -30.18 -3.47
N VAL A 499 23.16 -29.46 -2.36
CA VAL A 499 24.48 -29.20 -1.75
C VAL A 499 25.15 -30.45 -1.14
N LEU A 500 24.37 -31.49 -0.82
CA LEU A 500 24.83 -32.76 -0.27
C LEU A 500 24.89 -33.86 -1.33
N SER A 501 24.38 -33.60 -2.54
CA SER A 501 24.36 -34.57 -3.62
C SER A 501 25.78 -34.93 -4.05
N LYS A 502 26.01 -36.23 -4.30
CA LYS A 502 27.25 -36.71 -4.94
C LYS A 502 27.20 -36.61 -6.46
N GLN A 503 26.03 -36.26 -7.01
CA GLN A 503 25.79 -36.10 -8.44
C GLN A 503 25.78 -34.61 -8.81
N SER A 504 26.12 -34.30 -10.05
CA SER A 504 25.90 -32.95 -10.60
C SER A 504 24.41 -32.65 -10.62
N ARG A 505 23.99 -31.56 -9.98
CA ARG A 505 22.60 -31.09 -9.93
C ARG A 505 22.45 -29.82 -10.75
N SER A 506 21.23 -29.57 -11.24
CA SER A 506 20.94 -28.36 -11.99
C SER A 506 20.98 -27.16 -11.04
N LEU A 507 21.31 -25.97 -11.57
CA LEU A 507 21.22 -24.72 -10.80
C LEU A 507 19.80 -24.53 -10.24
N TYR A 508 18.77 -24.93 -11.01
CA TYR A 508 17.37 -24.76 -10.61
C TYR A 508 17.00 -25.58 -9.36
N ASP A 509 17.68 -26.69 -9.08
CA ASP A 509 17.43 -27.52 -7.90
C ASP A 509 17.72 -26.77 -6.57
N TYR A 510 18.61 -25.77 -6.62
CA TYR A 510 18.98 -24.96 -5.45
C TYR A 510 17.93 -23.91 -5.09
N PHE A 511 16.99 -23.62 -6.00
CA PHE A 511 15.92 -22.67 -5.79
C PHE A 511 14.64 -23.43 -5.41
N ARG A 512 14.11 -23.14 -4.23
CA ARG A 512 12.82 -23.68 -3.78
C ARG A 512 11.72 -22.65 -4.02
N GLN A 513 10.64 -23.08 -4.64
CA GLN A 513 9.46 -22.23 -4.84
C GLN A 513 8.90 -21.83 -3.47
N GLN A 514 8.67 -20.54 -3.31
CA GLN A 514 7.96 -20.04 -2.14
C GLN A 514 6.47 -20.31 -2.31
N PHE A 515 5.79 -20.64 -1.21
CA PHE A 515 4.34 -20.79 -1.20
C PHE A 515 3.75 -20.03 -0.01
N ALA A 516 2.48 -19.69 -0.14
CA ALA A 516 1.73 -18.98 0.86
C ALA A 516 1.15 -19.95 1.89
N GLN A 517 1.24 -19.58 3.18
CA GLN A 517 0.65 -20.36 4.27
C GLN A 517 0.19 -19.42 5.37
N VAL A 518 -1.09 -19.54 5.77
CA VAL A 518 -1.79 -18.76 6.81
C VAL A 518 -1.93 -17.27 6.51
N THR A 519 -0.87 -16.57 6.12
CA THR A 519 -0.86 -15.11 6.03
C THR A 519 -1.62 -14.59 4.80
N ASN A 520 -1.50 -15.30 3.68
CA ASN A 520 -2.32 -15.13 2.49
C ASN A 520 -2.73 -16.50 1.90
N PRO A 521 -3.89 -16.60 1.22
CA PRO A 521 -4.32 -17.84 0.57
C PRO A 521 -3.63 -18.01 -0.80
N PRO A 522 -3.36 -19.27 -1.23
CA PRO A 522 -3.08 -19.56 -2.63
C PRO A 522 -4.35 -19.40 -3.49
N ILE A 523 -4.18 -19.21 -4.79
CA ILE A 523 -5.26 -19.10 -5.78
C ILE A 523 -5.40 -20.43 -6.51
N ASP A 524 -6.64 -20.83 -6.83
CA ASP A 524 -6.91 -22.00 -7.66
C ASP A 524 -6.71 -21.63 -9.15
N SER A 525 -5.56 -21.99 -9.72
CA SER A 525 -5.22 -21.65 -11.10
C SER A 525 -6.10 -22.31 -12.16
N LEU A 526 -6.91 -23.32 -11.79
CA LEU A 526 -7.82 -24.01 -12.70
C LEU A 526 -9.24 -23.43 -12.64
N ARG A 527 -9.73 -23.13 -11.43
CA ARG A 527 -11.10 -22.62 -11.22
C ARG A 527 -11.18 -21.10 -11.30
N GLU A 528 -10.11 -20.41 -10.95
CA GLU A 528 -10.02 -18.95 -10.89
C GLU A 528 -9.07 -18.40 -11.97
N THR A 529 -8.88 -19.12 -13.09
CA THR A 529 -7.99 -18.68 -14.19
C THR A 529 -8.34 -17.29 -14.75
N SER A 530 -9.60 -16.87 -14.64
CA SER A 530 -10.06 -15.54 -15.10
C SER A 530 -9.38 -14.37 -14.38
N VAL A 531 -8.81 -14.58 -13.18
CA VAL A 531 -8.09 -13.53 -12.44
C VAL A 531 -6.57 -13.60 -12.61
N MET A 532 -6.06 -14.57 -13.36
CA MET A 532 -4.63 -14.76 -13.63
C MET A 532 -4.28 -14.38 -15.07
N SER A 533 -3.03 -13.96 -15.31
CA SER A 533 -2.52 -13.71 -16.66
C SER A 533 -1.02 -13.98 -16.73
N LEU A 534 -0.57 -14.48 -17.89
CA LEU A 534 0.85 -14.63 -18.25
C LEU A 534 1.28 -13.59 -19.30
N GLU A 535 0.41 -12.62 -19.60
CA GLU A 535 0.70 -11.55 -20.55
C GLU A 535 2.01 -10.84 -20.18
N THR A 536 2.87 -10.68 -21.17
CA THR A 536 4.21 -10.10 -21.00
C THR A 536 4.37 -8.94 -21.97
N CYS A 537 4.75 -7.77 -21.45
CA CYS A 537 4.99 -6.57 -22.22
C CYS A 537 6.49 -6.29 -22.36
N LEU A 538 6.98 -6.18 -23.59
CA LEU A 538 8.36 -5.81 -23.91
C LEU A 538 8.40 -4.41 -24.53
N GLY A 539 9.34 -3.58 -24.09
CA GLY A 539 9.55 -2.25 -24.68
C GLY A 539 10.12 -1.24 -23.70
N VAL A 540 10.05 0.04 -24.08
CA VAL A 540 10.66 1.14 -23.33
C VAL A 540 9.72 1.61 -22.22
N GLU A 541 10.24 1.67 -20.99
CA GLU A 541 9.58 2.34 -19.87
C GLU A 541 9.56 3.86 -20.03
N ARG A 542 8.43 4.46 -19.68
CA ARG A 542 8.19 5.91 -19.74
C ARG A 542 7.73 6.46 -18.40
N ASN A 543 7.56 7.77 -18.35
CA ASN A 543 7.20 8.48 -17.13
C ASN A 543 5.73 8.24 -16.79
N LEU A 544 5.47 7.53 -15.70
CA LEU A 544 4.13 7.13 -15.27
C LEU A 544 3.16 8.32 -15.02
N PHE A 545 3.69 9.51 -14.72
CA PHE A 545 2.88 10.70 -14.48
C PHE A 545 2.28 11.29 -15.77
N GLU A 546 2.87 10.98 -16.93
CA GLU A 546 2.42 11.45 -18.23
C GLU A 546 1.50 10.41 -18.91
N GLU A 547 0.47 10.90 -19.61
CA GLU A 547 -0.45 10.07 -20.39
C GLU A 547 -0.34 10.51 -21.86
N SER A 548 0.34 9.71 -22.69
CA SER A 548 0.47 9.96 -24.13
C SER A 548 0.46 8.67 -24.95
N SER A 549 0.21 8.79 -26.25
CA SER A 549 0.19 7.65 -27.19
C SER A 549 1.51 6.87 -27.23
N LEU A 550 2.63 7.51 -26.89
CA LEU A 550 3.95 6.88 -26.90
C LEU A 550 4.12 5.81 -25.81
N HIS A 551 3.31 5.84 -24.76
CA HIS A 551 3.30 4.84 -23.68
C HIS A 551 2.69 3.51 -24.13
N ALA A 552 1.77 3.55 -25.11
CA ALA A 552 1.18 2.35 -25.70
C ALA A 552 2.15 1.56 -26.60
N GLY A 553 3.34 2.11 -26.90
CA GLY A 553 4.35 1.49 -27.77
C GLY A 553 5.07 0.31 -27.12
N ARG A 554 4.41 -0.85 -27.07
CA ARG A 554 4.95 -2.11 -26.53
C ARG A 554 4.69 -3.28 -27.47
N LEU A 555 5.55 -4.29 -27.36
CA LEU A 555 5.34 -5.62 -27.90
C LEU A 555 4.67 -6.47 -26.82
N VAL A 556 3.48 -6.99 -27.11
CA VAL A 556 2.67 -7.75 -26.16
C VAL A 556 2.67 -9.22 -26.55
N LEU A 557 3.00 -10.06 -25.57
CA LEU A 557 3.03 -11.51 -25.66
C LEU A 557 1.94 -12.09 -24.76
N SER A 558 1.26 -13.16 -25.18
CA SER A 558 0.28 -13.87 -24.33
C SER A 558 0.93 -14.70 -23.21
N SER A 559 2.21 -15.03 -23.35
CA SER A 559 2.98 -15.89 -22.44
C SER A 559 4.47 -15.49 -22.46
N PRO A 560 5.21 -15.65 -21.36
CA PRO A 560 6.66 -15.53 -21.38
C PRO A 560 7.35 -16.68 -22.12
N VAL A 561 6.61 -17.74 -22.48
CA VAL A 561 7.12 -18.87 -23.26
C VAL A 561 6.96 -18.55 -24.74
N SER A 562 8.08 -18.51 -25.46
CA SER A 562 8.11 -18.36 -26.92
C SER A 562 8.84 -19.54 -27.53
N ILE A 563 8.31 -20.06 -28.63
CA ILE A 563 9.01 -21.07 -29.43
C ILE A 563 9.94 -20.37 -30.42
N GLN A 564 10.87 -21.12 -31.02
CA GLN A 564 11.89 -20.57 -31.94
C GLN A 564 11.29 -19.74 -33.09
N THR A 565 10.14 -20.14 -33.62
CA THR A 565 9.44 -19.43 -34.69
C THR A 565 8.90 -18.07 -34.27
N SER A 566 8.53 -17.93 -32.99
CA SER A 566 7.95 -16.71 -32.43
C SER A 566 9.02 -15.71 -31.94
N LEU A 567 10.26 -16.17 -31.76
CA LEU A 567 11.44 -15.37 -31.36
C LEU A 567 12.13 -14.79 -32.60
#